data_AF-A0A0C1UFG4-F1
#
_entry.id   AF-A0A0C1UFG4-F1
#
_cell.length_a   1.000
_cell.length_b   1.000
_cell.length_c   1.000
_cell.angle_alpha   90.00
_cell.angle_beta   90.00
_cell.angle_gamma   90.00
#
_symmetry.space_group_name_H-M   'P 1'
#
loop_
_entity.id
_entity.type
_entity.pdbx_description
1 polymer ?
#
loop_
_entity_poly.entity_id
_entity_poly.type
_entity_poly.pdbx_seq_one_letter_code
_entity_poly.pdbx_strand_id
1 'polypeptide(L)'
;MVRKKQIEPLEVHKAVENLEIKEGEIVALVGGGGKSTLLRALGELHGRGTILTTTTKMGSDQTGEANLLISPSEKELADALGGNAPVMIWDRVKGEKAFGVDPSLPKGWLPEATRVIVEADGARRHPAKAPAPYEPVLPQGVTTVIAVIGADAIDRVIEDQCHRPLRVAAVVNCSPYERLTPKRAAILLLDSNGSRKGLKNGMRFVIAITKVSPGNQNIVERLVQELQSFDSEVEISLVLSHQEG
;
A
#
# COMPACT_ATOMS: atom_id res chain seq x y z
N MET A 1 -22.95 7.78 -24.51
CA MET A 1 -21.86 6.84 -24.19
C MET A 1 -20.76 7.66 -23.53
N VAL A 2 -20.67 7.65 -22.20
CA VAL A 2 -19.61 8.37 -21.48
C VAL A 2 -18.31 7.62 -21.79
N ARG A 3 -17.34 8.27 -22.45
CA ARG A 3 -15.99 7.72 -22.58
C ARG A 3 -15.47 7.55 -21.15
N LYS A 4 -15.40 6.31 -20.65
CA LYS A 4 -14.69 6.02 -19.41
C LYS A 4 -13.27 6.58 -19.58
N LYS A 5 -12.86 7.46 -18.66
CA LYS A 5 -11.51 8.03 -18.65
C LYS A 5 -10.53 6.86 -18.67
N GLN A 6 -9.67 6.81 -19.69
CA GLN A 6 -8.68 5.75 -19.82
C GLN A 6 -7.69 5.91 -18.67
N ILE A 7 -7.52 4.85 -17.86
CA ILE A 7 -6.55 4.84 -16.77
C ILE A 7 -5.24 4.37 -17.38
N GLU A 8 -4.26 5.26 -17.41
CA GLU A 8 -2.93 4.99 -17.99
C GLU A 8 -1.92 4.65 -16.90
N PRO A 9 -1.00 3.69 -17.14
CA PRO A 9 0.13 3.45 -16.26
C PRO A 9 1.06 4.66 -16.17
N LEU A 10 1.48 5.00 -14.96
CA LEU A 10 2.34 6.14 -14.67
C LEU A 10 3.63 5.71 -14.00
N GLU A 11 4.69 6.47 -14.22
CA GLU A 11 5.91 6.40 -13.40
C GLU A 11 5.56 6.65 -11.94
N VAL A 12 6.31 6.02 -11.02
CA VAL A 12 5.97 6.00 -9.59
C VAL A 12 5.70 7.40 -9.01
N HIS A 13 6.52 8.40 -9.36
CA HIS A 13 6.39 9.78 -8.88
C HIS A 13 5.07 10.42 -9.32
N LYS A 14 4.68 10.25 -10.59
CA LYS A 14 3.38 10.74 -11.11
C LYS A 14 2.21 9.94 -10.54
N ALA A 15 2.40 8.64 -10.32
CA ALA A 15 1.37 7.79 -9.75
C ALA A 15 1.05 8.21 -8.31
N VAL A 16 2.06 8.53 -7.49
CA VAL A 16 1.85 9.02 -6.12
C VAL A 16 1.32 10.45 -6.07
N GLU A 17 1.70 11.30 -7.03
CA GLU A 17 1.12 12.64 -7.18
C GLU A 17 -0.39 12.58 -7.46
N ASN A 18 -0.81 11.68 -8.36
CA ASN A 18 -2.22 11.45 -8.69
C ASN A 18 -3.04 10.79 -7.58
N LEU A 19 -2.40 10.29 -6.52
CA LEU A 19 -3.14 9.88 -5.31
C LEU A 19 -3.70 11.09 -4.57
N GLU A 20 -3.19 12.30 -4.82
CA GLU A 20 -3.68 13.56 -4.26
C GLU A 20 -3.78 13.57 -2.73
N ILE A 21 -2.83 12.92 -2.05
CA ILE A 21 -2.80 12.87 -0.57
C ILE A 21 -2.70 14.29 0.01
N LYS A 22 -3.61 14.61 0.93
CA LYS A 22 -3.75 15.95 1.52
C LYS A 22 -3.06 16.06 2.87
N GLU A 23 -2.94 17.30 3.33
CA GLU A 23 -2.52 17.59 4.71
C GLU A 23 -3.57 17.09 5.70
N GLY A 24 -3.12 16.62 6.87
CA GLY A 24 -3.97 16.04 7.89
C GLY A 24 -4.36 14.58 7.65
N GLU A 25 -3.92 13.96 6.55
CA GLU A 25 -4.25 12.57 6.26
C GLU A 25 -3.36 11.57 6.99
N ILE A 26 -3.98 10.44 7.37
CA ILE A 26 -3.28 9.22 7.76
C ILE A 26 -3.57 8.18 6.69
N VAL A 27 -2.53 7.85 5.92
CA VAL A 27 -2.61 6.94 4.78
C VAL A 27 -2.07 5.57 5.18
N ALA A 28 -2.87 4.52 5.00
CA ALA A 28 -2.46 3.14 5.26
C ALA A 28 -2.27 2.36 3.96
N LEU A 29 -1.06 1.85 3.73
CA LEU A 29 -0.74 0.93 2.64
C LEU A 29 -0.97 -0.51 3.11
N VAL A 30 -1.80 -1.26 2.38
CA VAL A 30 -2.15 -2.66 2.68
C VAL A 30 -1.93 -3.54 1.44
N GLY A 31 -1.84 -4.86 1.62
CA GLY A 31 -1.70 -5.80 0.49
C GLY A 31 -0.26 -6.20 0.19
N GLY A 32 0.10 -6.33 -1.09
CA GLY A 32 1.37 -6.87 -1.57
C GLY A 32 1.89 -6.16 -2.82
N GLY A 33 3.16 -6.40 -3.18
CA GLY A 33 3.74 -5.86 -4.42
C GLY A 33 3.99 -4.34 -4.39
N GLY A 34 5.06 -3.90 -3.72
CA GLY A 34 5.55 -2.52 -3.87
C GLY A 34 5.07 -1.52 -2.82
N LYS A 35 4.48 -1.96 -1.70
CA LYS A 35 4.08 -1.06 -0.59
C LYS A 35 5.21 -0.17 -0.11
N SER A 36 6.38 -0.75 0.19
CA SER A 36 7.54 0.01 0.65
C SER A 36 8.10 0.94 -0.43
N THR A 37 7.94 0.61 -1.72
CA THR A 37 8.27 1.52 -2.83
C THR A 37 7.33 2.72 -2.84
N LEU A 38 6.02 2.50 -2.72
CA LEU A 38 5.03 3.58 -2.65
C LEU A 38 5.18 4.43 -1.38
N LEU A 39 5.50 3.80 -0.24
CA LEU A 39 5.78 4.50 1.02
C LEU A 39 6.92 5.51 0.83
N ARG A 40 8.03 5.09 0.21
CA ARG A 40 9.17 5.97 -0.06
C ARG A 40 8.82 7.05 -1.08
N ALA A 41 8.20 6.69 -2.19
CA ALA A 41 7.83 7.66 -3.23
C ALA A 41 6.86 8.74 -2.71
N LEU A 42 5.90 8.37 -1.85
CA LEU A 42 5.04 9.34 -1.17
C LEU A 42 5.84 10.24 -0.21
N GLY A 43 6.78 9.68 0.53
CA GLY A 43 7.68 10.46 1.40
C GLY A 43 8.56 11.44 0.63
N GLU A 44 9.14 11.01 -0.50
CA GLU A 44 9.96 11.83 -1.39
C GLU A 44 9.14 12.95 -2.03
N LEU A 45 7.93 12.65 -2.52
CA LEU A 45 7.02 13.66 -3.08
C LEU A 45 6.67 14.75 -2.06
N HIS A 46 6.35 14.34 -0.84
CA HIS A 46 5.78 15.23 0.15
C HIS A 46 6.83 15.88 1.07
N GLY A 47 8.01 15.28 1.22
CA GLY A 47 9.15 15.82 1.93
C GLY A 47 8.84 16.26 3.36
N ARG A 48 9.18 17.52 3.65
CA ARG A 48 9.00 18.21 4.94
C ARG A 48 7.64 17.92 5.59
N GLY A 49 7.68 17.67 6.91
CA GLY A 49 6.48 17.42 7.71
C GLY A 49 5.81 16.07 7.46
N THR A 50 6.36 15.20 6.60
CA THR A 50 5.80 13.88 6.32
C THR A 50 6.42 12.80 7.18
N ILE A 51 5.60 12.03 7.88
CA ILE A 51 6.05 10.84 8.62
C ILE A 51 5.79 9.58 7.80
N LEU A 52 6.79 8.73 7.71
CA LEU A 52 6.72 7.36 7.21
C LEU A 52 6.87 6.39 8.38
N THR A 53 6.07 5.34 8.42
CA THR A 53 6.23 4.28 9.42
C THR A 53 5.61 2.96 8.96
N THR A 54 5.66 1.96 9.83
CA THR A 54 4.92 0.71 9.69
C THR A 54 4.34 0.33 11.06
N THR A 55 3.22 -0.39 11.07
CA THR A 55 2.70 -1.06 12.27
C THR A 55 3.06 -2.54 12.31
N THR A 56 3.83 -3.02 11.32
CA THR A 56 4.30 -4.39 11.23
C THR A 56 5.82 -4.45 11.04
N LYS A 57 6.38 -5.56 10.56
CA LYS A 57 7.82 -5.68 10.36
C LYS A 57 8.16 -5.36 8.90
N MET A 58 9.18 -4.55 8.70
CA MET A 58 9.75 -4.26 7.39
C MET A 58 11.27 -4.52 7.37
N GLY A 59 11.89 -4.44 6.19
CA GLY A 59 13.35 -4.49 6.10
C GLY A 59 13.97 -3.22 6.67
N SER A 60 15.05 -3.33 7.44
CA SER A 60 15.74 -2.15 7.99
C SER A 60 16.50 -1.33 6.94
N ASP A 61 16.64 -1.86 5.73
CA ASP A 61 17.21 -1.25 4.53
C ASP A 61 16.23 -0.31 3.78
N GLN A 62 14.99 -0.21 4.26
CA GLN A 62 13.90 0.47 3.54
C GLN A 62 13.70 1.94 3.94
N THR A 63 14.71 2.60 4.50
CA THR A 63 14.64 4.01 4.89
C THR A 63 14.60 4.96 3.69
N GLY A 64 15.25 4.61 2.58
CA GLY A 64 15.45 5.54 1.46
C GLY A 64 16.20 6.80 1.91
N GLU A 65 15.72 7.96 1.46
CA GLU A 65 16.26 9.28 1.84
C GLU A 65 15.66 9.85 3.14
N ALA A 66 14.78 9.10 3.81
CA ALA A 66 14.12 9.58 5.02
C ALA A 66 15.10 9.68 6.20
N ASN A 67 14.91 10.70 7.03
CA ASN A 67 15.60 10.80 8.31
C ASN A 67 15.01 9.76 9.28
N LEU A 68 15.82 8.81 9.74
CA LEU A 68 15.37 7.71 10.58
C LEU A 68 15.42 8.08 12.07
N LEU A 69 14.28 7.90 12.76
CA LEU A 69 14.18 7.96 14.22
C LEU A 69 13.69 6.63 14.79
N ILE A 70 14.27 6.23 15.93
CA ILE A 70 13.87 5.02 16.67
C ILE A 70 13.26 5.44 18.00
N SER A 71 11.97 5.16 18.19
CA SER A 71 11.21 5.53 19.38
C SER A 71 11.49 6.98 19.87
N PRO A 72 11.33 7.99 19.00
CA PRO A 72 11.68 9.36 19.33
C PRO A 72 10.76 9.94 20.42
N SER A 73 11.32 10.84 21.21
CA SER A 73 10.57 11.79 22.04
C SER A 73 9.83 12.82 21.16
N GLU A 74 8.83 13.51 21.74
CA GLU A 74 8.10 14.57 21.05
C GLU A 74 9.02 15.68 20.53
N LYS A 75 10.05 16.04 21.32
CA LYS A 75 11.03 17.05 20.93
C LYS A 75 11.86 16.62 19.72
N GLU A 76 12.39 15.40 19.73
CA GLU A 76 13.17 14.87 18.61
C GLU A 76 12.34 14.78 17.34
N LEU A 77 11.06 14.42 17.48
CA LEU A 77 10.12 14.40 16.37
C LEU A 77 9.90 15.80 15.79
N ALA A 78 9.60 16.80 16.64
CA ALA A 78 9.38 18.18 16.21
C ALA A 78 10.62 18.76 15.51
N ASP A 79 11.82 18.55 16.07
CA ASP A 79 13.08 18.99 15.49
C ASP A 79 13.31 18.35 14.11
N ALA A 80 13.05 17.04 13.97
CA ALA A 80 13.24 16.31 12.71
C ALA A 80 12.24 16.72 11.62
N LEU A 81 10.97 16.98 11.98
CA LEU A 81 9.93 17.43 11.06
C LEU A 81 10.18 18.84 10.50
N GLY A 82 11.03 19.62 11.18
CA GLY A 82 11.51 20.92 10.69
C GLY A 82 12.43 20.84 9.46
N GLY A 83 13.01 19.67 9.16
CA GLY A 83 13.87 19.43 8.00
C GLY A 83 13.13 19.34 6.67
N ASN A 84 13.87 19.23 5.56
CA ASN A 84 13.29 19.14 4.21
C ASN A 84 12.91 17.70 3.78
N ALA A 85 13.50 16.68 4.43
CA ALA A 85 13.26 15.27 4.13
C ALA A 85 12.08 14.72 4.96
N PRO A 86 11.43 13.64 4.49
CA PRO A 86 10.47 12.92 5.33
C PRO A 86 11.17 12.25 6.52
N VAL A 87 10.42 11.96 7.58
CA VAL A 87 10.91 11.29 8.78
C VAL A 87 10.38 9.85 8.82
N MET A 88 11.28 8.85 8.85
CA MET A 88 10.91 7.45 9.08
C MET A 88 10.95 7.14 10.57
N ILE A 89 9.89 6.58 11.13
CA ILE A 89 9.82 6.24 12.56
C ILE A 89 9.61 4.74 12.73
N TRP A 90 10.45 4.10 13.55
CA TRP A 90 10.30 2.71 13.98
C TRP A 90 10.34 2.58 15.50
N ASP A 91 9.76 1.50 16.03
CA ASP A 91 9.84 1.17 17.46
C ASP A 91 11.26 0.72 17.84
N ARG A 92 11.81 -0.23 17.08
CA ARG A 92 13.16 -0.78 17.27
C ARG A 92 13.69 -1.46 16.03
N VAL A 93 14.99 -1.74 16.02
CA VAL A 93 15.67 -2.53 14.96
C VAL A 93 16.37 -3.73 15.59
N LYS A 94 16.28 -4.89 14.94
CA LYS A 94 17.02 -6.10 15.31
C LYS A 94 17.49 -6.83 14.05
N GLY A 95 18.80 -6.78 13.79
CA GLY A 95 19.38 -7.31 12.55
C GLY A 95 18.78 -6.59 11.34
N GLU A 96 18.40 -7.34 10.32
CA GLU A 96 17.83 -6.83 9.07
C GLU A 96 16.33 -6.46 9.16
N LYS A 97 15.78 -6.36 10.37
CA LYS A 97 14.35 -6.11 10.60
C LYS A 97 14.12 -4.89 11.46
N ALA A 98 13.33 -3.98 10.92
CA ALA A 98 12.67 -2.91 11.65
C ALA A 98 11.32 -3.40 12.19
N PHE A 99 10.99 -2.98 13.40
CA PHE A 99 9.71 -3.27 14.06
C PHE A 99 8.87 -2.01 14.06
N GLY A 100 7.63 -2.17 13.62
CA GLY A 100 6.66 -1.10 13.57
C GLY A 100 6.21 -0.60 14.93
N VAL A 101 5.69 0.61 14.91
CA VAL A 101 5.16 1.32 16.08
C VAL A 101 3.81 0.75 16.52
N ASP A 102 3.42 1.07 17.76
CA ASP A 102 2.07 0.80 18.23
C ASP A 102 1.02 1.53 17.36
N PRO A 103 -0.07 0.88 16.91
CA PRO A 103 -1.08 1.49 16.03
C PRO A 103 -1.82 2.69 16.63
N SER A 104 -1.72 2.93 17.94
CA SER A 104 -2.26 4.12 18.60
C SER A 104 -1.42 5.39 18.40
N LEU A 105 -0.13 5.25 18.07
CA LEU A 105 0.81 6.38 17.99
C LEU A 105 0.62 7.29 16.77
N PRO A 106 0.39 6.80 15.54
CA PRO A 106 0.36 7.64 14.34
C PRO A 106 -0.59 8.83 14.39
N LYS A 107 -1.75 8.68 15.04
CA LYS A 107 -2.71 9.77 15.22
C LYS A 107 -2.16 10.91 16.08
N GLY A 108 -1.35 10.58 17.09
CA GLY A 108 -0.75 11.55 18.00
C GLY A 108 0.34 12.41 17.35
N TRP A 109 0.84 12.04 16.17
CA TRP A 109 1.87 12.82 15.48
C TRP A 109 1.32 13.90 14.54
N LEU A 110 0.05 13.80 14.12
CA LEU A 110 -0.59 14.79 13.24
C LEU A 110 -0.58 16.25 13.75
N PRO A 111 -0.56 16.56 15.06
CA PRO A 111 -0.41 17.94 15.51
C PRO A 111 0.90 18.61 15.06
N GLU A 112 1.98 17.82 14.94
CA GLU A 112 3.31 18.29 14.53
C GLU A 112 3.63 17.95 13.07
N ALA A 113 3.01 16.89 12.53
CA ALA A 113 3.23 16.41 11.18
C ALA A 113 2.16 16.92 10.21
N THR A 114 2.56 17.18 8.96
CA THR A 114 1.64 17.53 7.88
C THR A 114 0.81 16.31 7.44
N ARG A 115 1.39 15.10 7.47
CA ARG A 115 0.73 13.86 7.07
C ARG A 115 1.48 12.64 7.59
N VAL A 116 0.79 11.52 7.75
CA VAL A 116 1.39 10.25 8.22
C VAL A 116 1.07 9.12 7.26
N ILE A 117 2.08 8.37 6.83
CA ILE A 117 1.96 7.29 5.85
C ILE A 117 2.50 6.01 6.47
N VAL A 118 1.69 4.96 6.44
CA VAL A 118 1.91 3.75 7.25
C VAL A 118 1.81 2.51 6.39
N GLU A 119 2.85 1.65 6.40
CA GLU A 119 2.70 0.27 5.94
C GLU A 119 2.01 -0.56 7.04
N ALA A 120 0.76 -0.97 6.81
CA ALA A 120 -0.11 -1.55 7.83
C ALA A 120 -0.17 -3.09 7.83
N ASP A 121 0.56 -3.75 6.93
CA ASP A 121 0.68 -5.21 6.90
C ASP A 121 1.92 -5.73 6.17
N GLY A 122 2.30 -6.99 6.47
CA GLY A 122 3.43 -7.65 5.84
C GLY A 122 3.01 -8.62 4.73
N ALA A 123 3.70 -8.55 3.58
CA ALA A 123 3.50 -9.47 2.45
C ALA A 123 4.69 -10.41 2.18
N ARG A 124 5.80 -10.30 2.94
CA ARG A 124 7.03 -11.07 2.69
C ARG A 124 7.51 -10.99 1.22
N ARG A 125 7.47 -9.79 0.64
CA ARG A 125 7.82 -9.50 -0.77
C ARG A 125 6.92 -10.14 -1.84
N HIS A 126 5.85 -10.86 -1.46
CA HIS A 126 4.90 -11.36 -2.44
C HIS A 126 4.10 -10.24 -3.10
N PRO A 127 3.76 -10.38 -4.40
CA PRO A 127 3.00 -9.39 -5.15
C PRO A 127 1.52 -9.28 -4.75
N ALA A 128 0.93 -10.33 -4.15
CA ALA A 128 -0.45 -10.29 -3.67
C ALA A 128 -0.60 -11.05 -2.34
N LYS A 129 -1.65 -10.72 -1.58
CA LYS A 129 -2.02 -11.44 -0.35
C LYS A 129 -3.48 -11.24 0.01
N ALA A 130 -3.98 -12.11 0.89
CA ALA A 130 -5.16 -11.84 1.71
C ALA A 130 -4.72 -11.55 3.16
N PRO A 131 -5.38 -10.63 3.88
CA PRO A 131 -5.02 -10.31 5.26
C PRO A 131 -5.26 -11.50 6.19
N ALA A 132 -4.36 -11.71 7.17
CA ALA A 132 -4.58 -12.61 8.30
C ALA A 132 -5.73 -12.11 9.23
N PRO A 133 -6.22 -12.92 10.19
CA PRO A 133 -7.25 -12.47 11.13
C PRO A 133 -6.91 -11.17 11.89
N TYR A 134 -5.64 -10.98 12.24
CA TYR A 134 -5.12 -9.79 12.92
C TYR A 134 -4.62 -8.68 11.97
N GLU A 135 -4.70 -8.88 10.65
CA GLU A 135 -4.34 -7.86 9.65
C GLU A 135 -5.58 -7.27 8.96
N PRO A 136 -5.47 -6.10 8.32
CA PRO A 136 -4.37 -5.14 8.45
C PRO A 136 -4.33 -4.53 9.86
N VAL A 137 -3.14 -4.18 10.34
CA VAL A 137 -2.96 -3.49 11.61
C VAL A 137 -3.08 -1.99 11.36
N LEU A 138 -4.30 -1.53 11.06
CA LEU A 138 -4.57 -0.13 10.74
C LEU A 138 -4.36 0.76 11.98
N PRO A 139 -3.64 1.88 11.86
CA PRO A 139 -3.54 2.83 12.96
C PRO A 139 -4.86 3.54 13.24
N GLN A 140 -4.96 4.18 14.40
CA GLN A 140 -6.10 5.02 14.70
C GLN A 140 -6.14 6.24 13.76
N GLY A 141 -7.33 6.65 13.32
CA GLY A 141 -7.51 7.87 12.54
C GLY A 141 -7.17 7.77 11.05
N VAL A 142 -6.96 6.57 10.49
CA VAL A 142 -6.79 6.37 9.04
C VAL A 142 -7.91 7.07 8.26
N THR A 143 -7.53 7.91 7.31
CA THR A 143 -8.45 8.61 6.39
C THR A 143 -8.45 7.97 5.01
N THR A 144 -7.30 7.46 4.57
CA THR A 144 -7.13 6.87 3.24
C THR A 144 -6.44 5.50 3.34
N VAL A 145 -7.00 4.50 2.66
CA VAL A 145 -6.39 3.18 2.52
C VAL A 145 -6.03 2.95 1.06
N ILE A 146 -4.77 2.56 0.83
CA ILE A 146 -4.26 2.21 -0.50
C ILE A 146 -3.98 0.71 -0.52
N ALA A 147 -4.83 -0.04 -1.22
CA ALA A 147 -4.66 -1.46 -1.45
C ALA A 147 -3.69 -1.69 -2.60
N VAL A 148 -2.54 -2.28 -2.29
CA VAL A 148 -1.47 -2.51 -3.26
C VAL A 148 -1.50 -3.96 -3.74
N ILE A 149 -1.35 -4.14 -5.05
CA ILE A 149 -1.14 -5.44 -5.69
C ILE A 149 -0.12 -5.29 -6.82
N GLY A 150 0.80 -6.25 -6.93
CA GLY A 150 1.69 -6.37 -8.08
C GLY A 150 0.99 -7.04 -9.26
N ALA A 151 1.06 -6.42 -10.44
CA ALA A 151 0.50 -6.97 -11.69
C ALA A 151 1.10 -8.34 -12.06
N ASP A 152 2.31 -8.64 -11.57
CA ASP A 152 2.98 -9.93 -11.71
C ASP A 152 2.34 -11.07 -10.90
N ALA A 153 1.39 -10.79 -10.00
CA ALA A 153 0.53 -11.81 -9.39
C ALA A 153 -0.62 -12.28 -10.30
N ILE A 154 -1.04 -11.44 -11.24
CA ILE A 154 -2.27 -11.66 -12.02
C ILE A 154 -2.03 -12.75 -13.06
N ASP A 155 -3.01 -13.64 -13.18
CA ASP A 155 -2.96 -14.84 -14.01
C ASP A 155 -1.83 -15.82 -13.63
N ARG A 156 -1.26 -15.69 -12.43
CA ARG A 156 -0.33 -16.67 -11.85
C ARG A 156 -1.03 -17.57 -10.84
N VAL A 157 -0.46 -18.74 -10.59
CA VAL A 157 -0.96 -19.68 -9.58
C VAL A 157 -0.87 -19.04 -8.20
N ILE A 158 -1.96 -19.14 -7.43
CA ILE A 158 -2.08 -18.49 -6.11
C ILE A 158 -1.02 -19.02 -5.14
N GLU A 159 -0.82 -20.35 -5.08
CA GLU A 159 0.18 -21.03 -4.25
C GLU A 159 1.59 -20.45 -4.44
N ASP A 160 1.97 -20.17 -5.69
CA ASP A 160 3.33 -19.76 -6.04
C ASP A 160 3.62 -18.29 -5.74
N GLN A 161 2.64 -17.42 -6.00
CA GLN A 161 2.87 -15.97 -6.01
C GLN A 161 2.26 -15.24 -4.82
N CYS A 162 1.25 -15.79 -4.15
CA CYS A 162 0.56 -15.06 -3.10
C CYS A 162 1.10 -15.38 -1.71
N HIS A 163 1.19 -14.36 -0.86
CA HIS A 163 1.39 -14.60 0.57
C HIS A 163 0.08 -15.12 1.18
N ARG A 164 0.18 -16.22 1.92
CA ARG A 164 -0.96 -16.96 2.53
C ARG A 164 -1.95 -17.46 1.46
N PRO A 165 -1.51 -18.35 0.56
CA PRO A 165 -2.29 -18.74 -0.62
C PRO A 165 -3.66 -19.32 -0.26
N LEU A 166 -3.76 -20.13 0.80
CA LEU A 166 -5.04 -20.68 1.28
C LEU A 166 -6.06 -19.58 1.66
N ARG A 167 -5.61 -18.44 2.17
CA ARG A 167 -6.51 -17.32 2.50
C ARG A 167 -6.94 -16.56 1.25
N VAL A 168 -6.04 -16.38 0.29
CA VAL A 168 -6.40 -15.81 -1.02
C VAL A 168 -7.43 -16.69 -1.70
N ALA A 169 -7.16 -17.99 -1.78
CA ALA A 169 -8.04 -19.01 -2.34
C ALA A 169 -9.43 -19.01 -1.68
N ALA A 170 -9.49 -18.88 -0.35
CA ALA A 170 -10.74 -18.77 0.39
C ALA A 170 -11.53 -17.49 0.04
N VAL A 171 -10.87 -16.33 -0.05
CA VAL A 171 -11.53 -15.06 -0.40
C VAL A 171 -12.12 -15.11 -1.81
N VAL A 172 -11.39 -15.69 -2.76
CA VAL A 172 -11.81 -15.73 -4.18
C VAL A 172 -12.56 -17.02 -4.56
N ASN A 173 -12.88 -17.84 -3.56
CA ASN A 173 -13.60 -19.10 -3.67
C ASN A 173 -13.06 -20.05 -4.76
N CYS A 174 -11.79 -20.42 -4.66
CA CYS A 174 -11.13 -21.36 -5.56
C CYS A 174 -10.09 -22.24 -4.85
N SER A 175 -9.45 -23.15 -5.58
CA SER A 175 -8.27 -23.88 -5.10
C SER A 175 -7.03 -22.97 -5.13
N PRO A 176 -6.07 -23.11 -4.19
CA PRO A 176 -4.83 -22.34 -4.22
C PRO A 176 -3.92 -22.71 -5.42
N TYR A 177 -4.14 -23.86 -6.07
CA TYR A 177 -3.42 -24.26 -7.28
C TYR A 177 -4.01 -23.67 -8.56
N GLU A 178 -5.09 -22.90 -8.45
CA GLU A 178 -5.66 -22.17 -9.57
C GLU A 178 -5.03 -20.79 -9.73
N ARG A 179 -5.25 -20.19 -10.90
CA ARG A 179 -4.77 -18.85 -11.22
C ARG A 179 -5.57 -17.76 -10.52
N LEU A 180 -4.87 -16.72 -10.06
CA LEU A 180 -5.45 -15.45 -9.68
C LEU A 180 -5.85 -14.67 -10.95
N THR A 181 -6.95 -15.07 -11.58
CA THR A 181 -7.48 -14.39 -12.76
C THR A 181 -7.85 -12.92 -12.46
N PRO A 182 -7.98 -12.05 -13.47
CA PRO A 182 -8.40 -10.66 -13.26
C PRO A 182 -9.66 -10.53 -12.41
N LYS A 183 -10.68 -11.36 -12.68
CA LYS A 183 -11.91 -11.39 -11.89
C LYS A 183 -11.67 -11.76 -10.42
N ARG A 184 -10.82 -12.76 -10.16
CA ARG A 184 -10.46 -13.18 -8.79
C ARG A 184 -9.65 -12.12 -8.07
N ALA A 185 -8.73 -11.45 -8.76
CA ALA A 185 -8.00 -10.32 -8.20
C ALA A 185 -8.93 -9.15 -7.86
N ALA A 186 -9.92 -8.84 -8.71
CA ALA A 186 -10.94 -7.83 -8.40
C ALA A 186 -11.74 -8.21 -7.15
N ILE A 187 -12.17 -9.48 -7.01
CA ILE A 187 -12.81 -9.98 -5.79
C ILE A 187 -11.88 -9.81 -4.59
N LEU A 188 -10.62 -10.25 -4.67
CA LEU A 188 -9.64 -10.11 -3.60
C LEU A 188 -9.47 -8.65 -3.13
N LEU A 189 -9.46 -7.70 -4.07
CA LEU A 189 -9.27 -6.27 -3.76
C LEU A 189 -10.52 -5.62 -3.17
N LEU A 190 -11.71 -6.07 -3.55
CA LEU A 190 -12.98 -5.46 -3.16
C LEU A 190 -13.71 -6.19 -2.03
N ASP A 191 -13.29 -7.39 -1.66
CA ASP A 191 -13.91 -8.18 -0.59
C ASP A 191 -13.54 -7.67 0.81
N SER A 192 -14.51 -7.71 1.73
CA SER A 192 -14.34 -7.33 3.14
C SER A 192 -13.41 -8.26 3.94
N ASN A 193 -13.14 -9.47 3.44
CA ASN A 193 -12.11 -10.38 3.94
C ASN A 193 -10.80 -10.28 3.13
N GLY A 194 -10.82 -9.51 2.03
CA GLY A 194 -9.69 -9.15 1.19
C GLY A 194 -9.11 -7.79 1.54
N SER A 195 -8.79 -6.97 0.54
CA SER A 195 -8.13 -5.66 0.77
C SER A 195 -9.04 -4.60 1.40
N ARG A 196 -10.37 -4.79 1.41
CA ARG A 196 -11.31 -3.91 2.13
C ARG A 196 -11.47 -4.26 3.60
N LYS A 197 -10.72 -5.23 4.12
CA LYS A 197 -10.81 -5.60 5.53
C LYS A 197 -10.44 -4.44 6.45
N GLY A 198 -11.37 -4.11 7.35
CA GLY A 198 -11.18 -3.06 8.36
C GLY A 198 -11.51 -1.64 7.88
N LEU A 199 -11.98 -1.47 6.63
CA LEU A 199 -12.50 -0.19 6.17
C LEU A 199 -13.72 0.23 7.00
N LYS A 200 -13.77 1.52 7.31
CA LYS A 200 -14.89 2.16 8.00
C LYS A 200 -15.51 3.22 7.09
N ASN A 201 -16.76 3.60 7.38
CA ASN A 201 -17.44 4.68 6.66
C ASN A 201 -16.61 5.97 6.68
N GLY A 202 -16.51 6.63 5.53
CA GLY A 202 -15.75 7.87 5.36
C GLY A 202 -14.27 7.69 5.05
N MET A 203 -13.72 6.47 5.11
CA MET A 203 -12.37 6.21 4.61
C MET A 203 -12.39 6.20 3.07
N ARG A 204 -11.45 6.93 2.47
CA ARG A 204 -11.16 6.83 1.04
C ARG A 204 -10.41 5.52 0.77
N PHE A 205 -10.76 4.85 -0.32
CA PHE A 205 -10.13 3.59 -0.70
C PHE A 205 -9.64 3.65 -2.14
N VAL A 206 -8.35 3.40 -2.34
CA VAL A 206 -7.70 3.42 -3.65
C VAL A 206 -6.98 2.09 -3.89
N ILE A 207 -7.03 1.59 -5.12
CA ILE A 207 -6.28 0.42 -5.53
C ILE A 207 -5.05 0.87 -6.32
N ALA A 208 -3.86 0.52 -5.85
CA ALA A 208 -2.62 0.72 -6.59
C ALA A 208 -2.15 -0.60 -7.21
N ILE A 209 -2.20 -0.70 -8.54
CA ILE A 209 -1.69 -1.85 -9.30
C ILE A 209 -0.27 -1.51 -9.74
N THR A 210 0.73 -2.16 -9.15
CA THR A 210 2.15 -1.90 -9.40
C THR A 210 2.76 -2.88 -10.39
N LYS A 211 4.01 -2.61 -10.83
CA LYS A 211 4.76 -3.46 -11.76
C LYS A 211 4.05 -3.65 -13.11
N VAL A 212 3.32 -2.62 -13.55
CA VAL A 212 2.69 -2.63 -14.87
C VAL A 212 3.79 -2.50 -15.93
N SER A 213 3.78 -3.38 -16.92
CA SER A 213 4.75 -3.40 -18.00
C SER A 213 4.06 -3.71 -19.33
N PRO A 214 4.71 -3.48 -20.48
CA PRO A 214 4.14 -3.84 -21.77
C PRO A 214 3.73 -5.33 -21.85
N GLY A 215 4.44 -6.22 -21.15
CA GLY A 215 4.16 -7.66 -21.14
C GLY A 215 2.91 -8.07 -20.37
N ASN A 216 2.39 -7.22 -19.46
CA ASN A 216 1.19 -7.52 -18.67
C ASN A 216 0.05 -6.50 -18.88
N GLN A 217 0.18 -5.59 -19.84
CA GLN A 217 -0.80 -4.53 -20.06
C GLN A 217 -2.22 -5.07 -20.33
N ASN A 218 -2.38 -6.09 -21.19
CA ASN A 218 -3.70 -6.67 -21.48
C ASN A 218 -4.36 -7.27 -20.22
N ILE A 219 -3.58 -7.92 -19.35
CA ILE A 219 -4.13 -8.53 -18.14
C ILE A 219 -4.51 -7.48 -17.09
N VAL A 220 -3.74 -6.39 -17.01
CA VAL A 220 -4.06 -5.22 -16.17
C VAL A 220 -5.32 -4.52 -16.66
N GLU A 221 -5.47 -4.32 -17.98
CA GLU A 221 -6.69 -3.73 -18.57
C GLU A 221 -7.93 -4.57 -18.23
N ARG A 222 -7.84 -5.91 -18.30
CA ARG A 222 -8.92 -6.79 -17.86
C ARG A 222 -9.22 -6.66 -16.37
N LEU A 223 -8.19 -6.54 -15.52
CA LEU A 223 -8.39 -6.32 -14.09
C LEU A 223 -9.11 -4.99 -13.82
N VAL A 224 -8.73 -3.92 -14.50
CA VAL A 224 -9.41 -2.62 -14.39
C VAL A 224 -10.87 -2.72 -14.83
N GLN A 225 -11.16 -3.44 -15.91
CA GLN A 225 -12.53 -3.68 -16.36
C GLN A 225 -13.36 -4.44 -15.32
N GLU A 226 -12.81 -5.51 -14.74
CA GLU A 226 -13.46 -6.28 -13.68
C GLU A 226 -13.72 -5.40 -12.44
N LEU A 227 -12.70 -4.66 -11.96
CA LEU A 227 -12.85 -3.73 -10.83
C LEU A 227 -13.99 -2.73 -11.05
N GLN A 228 -14.02 -2.07 -12.22
CA GLN A 228 -15.06 -1.10 -12.57
C GLN A 228 -16.43 -1.74 -12.82
N SER A 229 -16.50 -3.05 -13.06
CA SER A 229 -17.76 -3.77 -13.19
C SER A 229 -18.37 -4.12 -11.83
N PHE A 230 -17.53 -4.37 -10.82
CA PHE A 230 -17.95 -4.61 -9.44
C PHE A 230 -18.23 -3.32 -8.69
N ASP A 231 -17.45 -2.27 -8.97
CA ASP A 231 -17.56 -0.96 -8.32
C ASP A 231 -17.18 0.14 -9.32
N SER A 232 -18.17 0.88 -9.83
CA SER A 232 -17.95 1.89 -10.88
C SER A 232 -17.16 3.11 -10.40
N GLU A 233 -17.15 3.35 -9.09
CA GLU A 233 -16.55 4.53 -8.46
C GLU A 233 -15.19 4.21 -7.82
N VAL A 234 -14.70 2.97 -7.95
CA VAL A 234 -13.41 2.59 -7.35
C VAL A 234 -12.27 3.39 -7.95
N GLU A 235 -11.48 4.01 -7.09
CA GLU A 235 -10.26 4.72 -7.49
C GLU A 235 -9.13 3.72 -7.78
N ILE A 236 -8.48 3.89 -8.93
CA ILE A 236 -7.42 3.00 -9.41
C ILE A 236 -6.23 3.85 -9.85
N SER A 237 -5.04 3.49 -9.36
CA SER A 237 -3.75 4.01 -9.80
C SER A 237 -2.92 2.88 -10.40
N LEU A 238 -2.43 3.07 -11.62
CA LEU A 238 -1.57 2.11 -12.32
C LEU A 238 -0.12 2.60 -12.26
N VAL A 239 0.78 1.78 -11.73
CA VAL A 239 2.18 2.13 -11.52
C VAL A 239 3.08 1.26 -12.39
N LEU A 240 3.87 1.90 -13.26
CA LEU A 240 4.82 1.24 -14.12
C LEU A 240 5.87 0.47 -13.29
N SER A 241 6.33 -0.65 -13.84
CA SER A 241 7.54 -1.30 -13.37
C SER A 241 8.70 -0.39 -13.67
N HIS A 242 9.57 -0.14 -12.68
CA HIS A 242 10.91 0.34 -13.00
C HIS A 242 11.56 -0.72 -13.89
N GLN A 243 12.11 -0.31 -15.04
CA GLN A 243 13.10 -1.13 -15.71
C GLN A 243 14.31 -1.15 -14.78
N GLU A 244 14.53 -2.28 -14.11
CA GLU A 244 15.88 -2.59 -13.65
C GLU A 244 16.72 -2.73 -14.93
N GLY A 245 17.52 -1.69 -15.20
CA GLY A 245 18.58 -1.78 -16.21
C GLY A 245 19.65 -2.76 -15.78
#